data_AF-A0A1G2EXF3-F1
#
_entry.id   AF-A0A1G2EXF3-F1
#
_cell.length_a   1.000
_cell.length_b   1.000
_cell.length_c   1.000
_cell.angle_alpha   90.00
_cell.angle_beta   90.00
_cell.angle_gamma   90.00
#
_symmetry.space_group_name_H-M   'P 1'
#
loop_
_entity.id
_entity.type
_entity.pdbx_description
1 polymer ?
#
loop_
_entity_poly.entity_id
_entity_poly.type
_entity_poly.pdbx_seq_one_letter_code
_entity_poly.pdbx_strand_id
1 'polypeptide(L)'
;MSFENPTSEPNKEAIPQSKIEVESDYEGFVPEEFKQDPLGYFESQGKNIKSGEIKRDETGRVREDPTAVKELPIWTDAGGAELHSIGKRVNIEKGKVGASGDPFYEYRVMELVSEAGLPTPRPVAKVEQSGTHLIVMEKVQGIGWYDKDAMHLKEKGYTDEDIESLKQQAEERMVALQAKFEEAGIQRGWKLKDMIFDIDIENKTIRSVTPVDWERTKIDQEKFEAYNRNKINS
;
A
#
# COMPACT_ATOMS: atom_id res chain seq x y z
N MET A 1 50.71 -40.96 -0.27
CA MET A 1 49.24 -41.06 -0.20
C MET A 1 48.73 -39.68 0.11
N SER A 2 48.12 -39.02 -0.87
CA SER A 2 47.54 -37.69 -0.71
C SER A 2 46.03 -37.85 -0.77
N PHE A 3 45.35 -37.46 0.29
CA PHE A 3 43.89 -37.42 0.36
C PHE A 3 43.46 -36.06 -0.18
N GLU A 4 42.84 -36.04 -1.36
CA GLU A 4 42.08 -34.89 -1.84
C GLU A 4 40.71 -34.91 -1.14
N ASN A 5 40.43 -33.89 -0.34
CA ASN A 5 39.08 -33.62 0.14
C ASN A 5 38.28 -32.98 -0.99
N PRO A 6 37.10 -33.52 -1.35
CA PRO A 6 36.21 -32.83 -2.28
C PRO A 6 35.62 -31.60 -1.58
N THR A 7 35.92 -30.43 -2.12
CA THR A 7 35.24 -29.17 -1.81
C THR A 7 33.76 -29.32 -2.17
N SER A 8 32.91 -29.52 -1.17
CA SER A 8 31.47 -29.42 -1.34
C SER A 8 31.13 -27.97 -1.66
N GLU A 9 30.74 -27.69 -2.90
CA GLU A 9 30.08 -26.43 -3.24
C GLU A 9 28.86 -26.23 -2.34
N PRO A 10 28.64 -25.03 -1.78
CA PRO A 10 27.45 -24.77 -1.00
C PRO A 10 26.24 -24.93 -1.93
N ASN A 11 25.39 -25.89 -1.57
CA ASN A 11 24.09 -26.12 -2.16
C ASN A 11 23.36 -24.78 -2.25
N LYS A 12 23.26 -24.20 -3.46
CA LYS A 12 22.43 -23.02 -3.69
C LYS A 12 21.01 -23.45 -3.34
N GLU A 13 20.54 -23.06 -2.15
CA GLU A 13 19.15 -23.21 -1.77
C GLU A 13 18.31 -22.66 -2.92
N ALA A 14 17.51 -23.54 -3.53
CA ALA A 14 16.68 -23.16 -4.67
C ALA A 14 15.75 -22.03 -4.20
N ILE A 15 15.91 -20.84 -4.78
CA ILE A 15 15.01 -19.73 -4.52
C ILE A 15 13.60 -20.23 -4.87
N PRO A 16 12.66 -20.22 -3.91
CA PRO A 16 11.33 -20.73 -4.16
C PRO A 16 10.70 -19.93 -5.29
N GLN A 17 10.13 -20.63 -6.27
CA GLN A 17 9.55 -20.04 -7.47
C GLN A 17 8.47 -19.02 -7.06
N SER A 18 8.72 -17.75 -7.33
CA SER A 18 7.79 -16.65 -7.11
C SER A 18 6.80 -16.56 -8.27
N LYS A 19 5.55 -16.27 -7.95
CA LYS A 19 4.54 -15.84 -8.92
C LYS A 19 4.35 -14.35 -8.75
N ILE A 20 4.65 -13.59 -9.79
CA ILE A 20 4.54 -12.13 -9.81
C ILE A 20 3.63 -11.74 -10.97
N GLU A 21 2.61 -10.95 -10.67
CA GLU A 21 1.74 -10.32 -11.67
C GLU A 21 1.89 -8.80 -11.50
N VAL A 22 2.29 -8.10 -12.56
CA VAL A 22 2.53 -6.65 -12.60
C VAL A 22 1.49 -6.04 -13.54
N GLU A 23 0.93 -4.87 -13.19
CA GLU A 23 0.05 -4.16 -14.13
C GLU A 23 0.85 -3.67 -15.34
N SER A 24 0.23 -3.69 -16.52
CA SER A 24 0.90 -3.38 -17.80
C SER A 24 1.63 -2.04 -17.78
N ASP A 25 1.06 -1.05 -17.12
CA ASP A 25 1.58 0.31 -17.06
C ASP A 25 2.86 0.44 -16.21
N TYR A 26 3.19 -0.57 -15.39
CA TYR A 26 4.37 -0.56 -14.52
C TYR A 26 5.44 -1.59 -14.88
N GLU A 27 5.26 -2.42 -15.90
CA GLU A 27 6.25 -3.46 -16.28
C GLU A 27 7.67 -2.91 -16.45
N GLY A 28 7.77 -1.69 -16.98
CA GLY A 28 9.03 -0.99 -17.22
C GLY A 28 9.70 -0.41 -15.97
N PHE A 29 8.98 -0.28 -14.86
CA PHE A 29 9.51 0.25 -13.60
C PHE A 29 10.05 -0.84 -12.67
N VAL A 30 9.46 -2.04 -12.69
CA VAL A 30 9.76 -3.09 -11.70
C VAL A 30 11.22 -3.60 -11.86
N PRO A 31 12.09 -3.44 -10.85
CA PRO A 31 13.48 -3.86 -10.92
C PRO A 31 13.62 -5.37 -11.08
N GLU A 32 14.70 -5.79 -11.74
CA GLU A 32 14.99 -7.20 -11.98
C GLU A 32 15.26 -7.95 -10.66
N GLU A 33 15.89 -7.29 -9.69
CA GLU A 33 16.13 -7.82 -8.36
C GLU A 33 14.82 -8.15 -7.63
N PHE A 34 13.79 -7.31 -7.80
CA PHE A 34 12.46 -7.58 -7.26
C PHE A 34 11.78 -8.75 -7.99
N LYS A 35 11.94 -8.85 -9.31
CA LYS A 35 11.38 -9.97 -10.10
C LYS A 35 11.97 -11.32 -9.68
N GLN A 36 13.26 -11.34 -9.33
CA GLN A 36 13.96 -12.56 -8.92
C GLN A 36 13.64 -13.00 -7.50
N ASP A 37 13.60 -12.08 -6.54
CA ASP A 37 13.28 -12.37 -5.14
C ASP A 37 12.46 -11.23 -4.51
N PRO A 38 11.13 -11.20 -4.74
CA PRO A 38 10.30 -10.08 -4.33
C PRO A 38 10.20 -9.95 -2.81
N LEU A 39 10.14 -11.08 -2.08
CA LEU A 39 10.13 -11.04 -0.62
C LEU A 39 11.49 -10.66 -0.05
N GLY A 40 12.60 -11.21 -0.58
CA GLY A 40 13.93 -10.79 -0.13
C GLY A 40 14.23 -9.32 -0.44
N TYR A 41 13.78 -8.81 -1.59
CA TYR A 41 13.86 -7.40 -1.93
C TYR A 41 13.05 -6.54 -0.96
N PHE A 42 11.78 -6.91 -0.72
CA PHE A 42 10.91 -6.22 0.24
C PHE A 42 11.53 -6.19 1.64
N GLU A 43 12.16 -7.27 2.08
CA GLU A 43 12.82 -7.36 3.39
C GLU A 43 14.09 -6.53 3.49
N SER A 44 14.97 -6.62 2.49
CA SER A 44 16.30 -6.03 2.55
C SER A 44 16.33 -4.55 2.16
N GLN A 45 15.46 -4.14 1.23
CA GLN A 45 15.46 -2.78 0.69
C GLN A 45 14.32 -1.90 1.21
N GLY A 46 13.24 -2.52 1.71
CA GLY A 46 12.08 -1.80 2.20
C GLY A 46 12.32 -1.10 3.54
N LYS A 47 11.83 0.14 3.67
CA LYS A 47 11.85 0.92 4.92
C LYS A 47 10.48 0.88 5.57
N ASN A 48 10.38 0.38 6.80
CA ASN A 48 9.12 0.34 7.54
C ASN A 48 8.51 1.73 7.73
N ILE A 49 7.25 1.89 7.33
CA ILE A 49 6.52 3.17 7.43
C ILE A 49 5.77 3.27 8.77
N LYS A 50 5.31 2.13 9.29
CA LYS A 50 4.60 2.06 10.58
C LYS A 50 5.58 1.62 11.66
N SER A 51 5.59 2.34 12.78
CA SER A 51 6.42 2.06 13.96
C SER A 51 5.91 0.88 14.83
N GLY A 52 4.94 0.10 14.34
CA GLY A 52 4.24 -0.94 15.10
C GLY A 52 4.93 -2.31 15.09
N GLU A 53 5.24 -2.80 16.29
CA GLU A 53 5.55 -4.17 16.75
C GLU A 53 6.42 -5.07 15.83
N ILE A 54 7.69 -4.69 15.67
CA ILE A 54 8.72 -5.69 15.36
C ILE A 54 8.82 -6.66 16.55
N LYS A 55 8.17 -7.84 16.45
CA LYS A 55 8.36 -8.92 17.41
C LYS A 55 9.63 -9.67 17.03
N ARG A 56 10.66 -9.57 17.86
CA ARG A 56 11.84 -10.42 17.73
C ARG A 56 11.59 -11.70 18.51
N ASP A 57 11.92 -12.84 17.93
CA ASP A 57 11.92 -14.10 18.67
C ASP A 57 13.12 -14.18 19.63
N GLU A 58 13.16 -15.24 20.44
CA GLU A 58 14.22 -15.48 21.43
C GLU A 58 15.62 -15.63 20.82
N THR A 59 15.72 -15.83 19.51
CA THR A 59 17.00 -15.91 18.76
C THR A 59 17.45 -14.57 18.18
N GLY A 60 16.68 -13.51 18.42
CA GLY A 60 16.92 -12.18 17.88
C GLY A 60 16.49 -12.04 16.41
N ARG A 61 15.85 -13.07 15.82
CA ARG A 61 15.30 -12.98 14.47
C ARG A 61 14.04 -12.12 14.51
N VAL A 62 13.97 -11.22 13.55
CA VAL A 62 12.81 -10.35 13.33
C VAL A 62 11.67 -11.23 12.79
N ARG A 63 10.69 -11.53 13.64
CA ARG A 63 9.42 -12.12 13.22
C ARG A 63 8.52 -10.92 12.88
N GLU A 64 8.75 -10.32 11.71
CA GLU A 64 8.00 -9.12 11.31
C GLU A 64 6.49 -9.34 11.41
N ASP A 65 5.79 -8.27 11.78
CA ASP A 65 4.34 -8.20 11.79
C ASP A 65 3.79 -8.76 10.47
N PRO A 66 2.83 -9.71 10.48
CA PRO A 66 2.17 -10.20 9.27
C PRO A 66 1.49 -9.10 8.44
N THR A 67 1.44 -7.86 8.95
CA THR A 67 0.90 -6.67 8.30
C THR A 67 1.95 -5.59 7.99
N ALA A 68 3.24 -5.96 7.89
CA ALA A 68 4.31 -5.03 7.57
C ALA A 68 4.02 -4.21 6.30
N VAL A 69 4.21 -2.89 6.39
CA VAL A 69 4.08 -1.93 5.30
C VAL A 69 5.39 -1.17 5.16
N LYS A 70 6.04 -1.31 4.01
CA LYS A 70 7.37 -0.75 3.73
C LYS A 70 7.34 0.15 2.51
N GLU A 71 8.04 1.27 2.59
CA GLU A 71 8.40 2.08 1.44
C GLU A 71 9.58 1.42 0.74
N LEU A 72 9.41 1.11 -0.54
CA LEU A 72 10.44 0.52 -1.36
C LEU A 72 11.36 1.62 -1.92
N PRO A 73 12.59 1.28 -2.37
CA PRO A 73 13.40 2.20 -3.15
C PRO A 73 12.63 2.74 -4.35
N ILE A 74 12.97 3.95 -4.78
CA ILE A 74 12.43 4.55 -5.99
C ILE A 74 12.75 3.62 -7.17
N TRP A 75 11.72 3.25 -7.92
CA TRP A 75 11.85 2.47 -9.13
C TRP A 75 11.91 3.43 -10.31
N THR A 76 12.73 3.14 -11.31
CA THR A 76 12.93 4.03 -12.46
C THR A 76 12.76 3.24 -13.74
N ASP A 77 12.00 3.78 -14.68
CA ASP A 77 11.84 3.16 -15.99
C ASP A 77 13.02 3.47 -16.93
N ALA A 78 13.00 2.90 -18.14
CA ALA A 78 14.02 3.14 -19.15
C ALA A 78 14.10 4.62 -19.62
N GLY A 79 13.04 5.41 -19.39
CA GLY A 79 12.97 6.83 -19.71
C GLY A 79 13.46 7.75 -18.59
N GLY A 80 13.78 7.21 -17.42
CA GLY A 80 14.17 7.99 -16.24
C GLY A 80 12.99 8.50 -15.41
N ALA A 81 11.76 8.06 -15.69
CA ALA A 81 10.61 8.38 -14.85
C ALA A 81 10.68 7.62 -13.53
N GLU A 82 10.32 8.28 -12.44
CA GLU A 82 10.39 7.72 -11.09
C GLU A 82 9.02 7.22 -10.61
N LEU A 83 9.02 6.06 -9.96
CA LEU A 83 7.88 5.46 -9.30
C LEU A 83 8.22 5.25 -7.82
N HIS A 84 7.52 5.97 -6.96
CA HIS A 84 7.56 5.73 -5.53
C HIS A 84 6.53 4.67 -5.18
N SER A 85 6.95 3.58 -4.54
CA SER A 85 6.08 2.43 -4.28
C SER A 85 6.10 1.99 -2.82
N ILE A 86 4.96 1.45 -2.38
CA ILE A 86 4.76 0.86 -1.06
C ILE A 86 4.48 -0.63 -1.24
N GLY A 87 5.24 -1.45 -0.54
CA GLY A 87 4.94 -2.88 -0.36
C GLY A 87 4.14 -3.11 0.91
N LYS A 88 3.16 -4.01 0.85
CA LYS A 88 2.36 -4.44 1.99
C LYS A 88 2.27 -5.96 2.01
N ARG A 89 2.72 -6.58 3.11
CA ARG A 89 2.46 -7.99 3.37
C ARG A 89 0.98 -8.20 3.66
N VAL A 90 0.42 -9.25 3.07
CA VAL A 90 -0.98 -9.62 3.28
C VAL A 90 -1.08 -10.60 4.44
N ASN A 91 -1.90 -10.23 5.43
CA ASN A 91 -2.31 -11.16 6.46
C ASN A 91 -3.54 -11.95 5.99
N ILE A 92 -3.35 -13.22 5.65
CA ILE A 92 -4.39 -14.08 5.08
C ILE A 92 -5.52 -14.43 6.07
N GLU A 93 -5.31 -14.24 7.37
CA GLU A 93 -6.30 -14.59 8.40
C GLU A 93 -7.21 -13.39 8.77
N LYS A 94 -6.91 -12.20 8.26
CA LYS A 94 -7.52 -10.94 8.72
C LYS A 94 -8.55 -10.40 7.73
N GLY A 95 -9.59 -9.75 8.26
CA GLY A 95 -10.51 -8.93 7.46
C GLY A 95 -11.27 -9.72 6.40
N LYS A 96 -11.44 -9.13 5.22
CA LYS A 96 -12.11 -9.79 4.09
C LYS A 96 -11.27 -10.86 3.43
N VAL A 97 -9.95 -10.78 3.54
CA VAL A 97 -9.04 -11.83 3.07
C VAL A 97 -9.35 -13.14 3.79
N GLY A 98 -9.38 -13.13 5.13
CA GLY A 98 -9.72 -14.33 5.91
C GLY A 98 -11.15 -14.84 5.70
N ALA A 99 -12.10 -13.94 5.43
CA ALA A 99 -13.50 -14.32 5.18
C ALA A 99 -13.76 -14.86 3.77
N SER A 100 -13.01 -14.39 2.76
CA SER A 100 -13.18 -14.79 1.35
C SER A 100 -12.24 -15.92 0.94
N GLY A 101 -11.13 -16.10 1.66
CA GLY A 101 -10.03 -16.97 1.24
C GLY A 101 -9.19 -16.40 0.09
N ASP A 102 -9.38 -15.13 -0.27
CA ASP A 102 -8.67 -14.46 -1.36
C ASP A 102 -7.59 -13.50 -0.83
N PRO A 103 -6.29 -13.89 -0.90
CA PRO A 103 -5.16 -13.07 -0.44
C PRO A 103 -5.08 -11.70 -1.14
N PHE A 104 -5.63 -11.58 -2.34
CA PHE A 104 -5.56 -10.36 -3.14
C PHE A 104 -6.90 -9.62 -3.18
N TYR A 105 -7.81 -9.88 -2.24
CA TYR A 105 -9.08 -9.15 -2.14
C TYR A 105 -8.86 -7.63 -2.09
N GLU A 106 -7.90 -7.17 -1.28
CA GLU A 106 -7.58 -5.75 -1.14
C GLU A 106 -7.08 -5.14 -2.45
N TYR A 107 -6.25 -5.89 -3.19
CA TYR A 107 -5.76 -5.52 -4.51
C TYR A 107 -6.90 -5.29 -5.49
N ARG A 108 -7.82 -6.26 -5.58
CA ARG A 108 -9.00 -6.18 -6.47
C ARG A 108 -9.91 -5.01 -6.14
N VAL A 109 -10.10 -4.72 -4.85
CA VAL A 109 -10.88 -3.55 -4.44
C VAL A 109 -10.23 -2.26 -4.96
N MET A 110 -8.91 -2.12 -4.85
CA MET A 110 -8.20 -0.95 -5.36
C MET A 110 -8.29 -0.85 -6.90
N GLU A 111 -8.22 -1.95 -7.64
CA GLU A 111 -8.46 -1.97 -9.10
C GLU A 111 -9.83 -1.38 -9.43
N LEU A 112 -10.90 -1.93 -8.82
CA LEU A 112 -12.28 -1.48 -9.04
C LEU A 112 -12.46 0.00 -8.69
N VAL A 113 -11.89 0.44 -7.57
CA VAL A 113 -11.95 1.85 -7.15
C VAL A 113 -11.26 2.76 -8.15
N SER A 114 -10.09 2.35 -8.66
CA SER A 114 -9.31 3.10 -9.65
C SER A 114 -10.08 3.21 -10.97
N GLU A 115 -10.69 2.12 -11.44
CA GLU A 115 -11.55 2.10 -12.64
C GLU A 115 -12.78 3.01 -12.49
N ALA A 116 -13.38 3.03 -11.28
CA ALA A 116 -14.46 3.95 -10.95
C ALA A 116 -13.99 5.43 -10.91
N GLY A 117 -12.69 5.71 -11.01
CA GLY A 117 -12.12 7.06 -10.97
C GLY A 117 -12.17 7.70 -9.59
N LEU A 118 -12.28 6.86 -8.55
CA LEU A 118 -12.29 7.27 -7.17
C LEU A 118 -10.86 7.20 -6.59
N PRO A 119 -10.53 8.02 -5.57
CA PRO A 119 -9.17 8.10 -5.08
C PRO A 119 -8.77 6.82 -4.33
N THR A 120 -7.68 6.20 -4.79
CA THR A 120 -7.04 5.02 -4.19
C THR A 120 -5.55 5.03 -4.56
N PRO A 121 -4.67 4.41 -3.75
CA PRO A 121 -3.37 3.99 -4.26
C PRO A 121 -3.58 3.14 -5.52
N ARG A 122 -2.79 3.41 -6.56
CA ARG A 122 -2.83 2.59 -7.77
C ARG A 122 -2.12 1.27 -7.50
N PRO A 123 -2.76 0.11 -7.76
CA PRO A 123 -2.09 -1.18 -7.70
C PRO A 123 -0.94 -1.22 -8.71
N VAL A 124 0.18 -1.84 -8.33
CA VAL A 124 1.38 -1.97 -9.17
C VAL A 124 1.69 -3.43 -9.46
N ALA A 125 1.72 -4.26 -8.41
CA ALA A 125 1.99 -5.68 -8.56
C ALA A 125 1.43 -6.50 -7.39
N LYS A 126 1.16 -7.78 -7.64
CA LYS A 126 0.84 -8.78 -6.62
C LYS A 126 1.78 -9.98 -6.73
N VAL A 127 2.19 -10.48 -5.58
CA VAL A 127 3.23 -11.50 -5.46
C VAL A 127 2.77 -12.61 -4.54
N GLU A 128 3.04 -13.85 -4.95
CA GLU A 128 2.96 -15.04 -4.11
C GLU A 128 4.30 -15.77 -4.14
N GLN A 129 4.90 -16.01 -2.98
CA GLN A 129 6.15 -16.75 -2.85
C GLN A 129 6.11 -17.56 -1.54
N SER A 130 6.22 -18.89 -1.65
CA SER A 130 6.18 -19.81 -0.50
C SER A 130 4.96 -19.63 0.41
N GLY A 131 3.77 -19.35 -0.16
CA GLY A 131 2.54 -19.11 0.59
C GLY A 131 2.46 -17.75 1.30
N THR A 132 3.47 -16.91 1.16
CA THR A 132 3.43 -15.50 1.59
C THR A 132 3.00 -14.63 0.43
N HIS A 133 2.16 -13.63 0.73
CA HIS A 133 1.58 -12.75 -0.28
C HIS A 133 1.97 -11.29 -0.01
N LEU A 134 2.33 -10.59 -1.08
CA LEU A 134 2.74 -9.19 -1.06
C LEU A 134 1.96 -8.40 -2.12
N ILE A 135 1.47 -7.23 -1.75
CA ILE A 135 0.87 -6.25 -2.65
C ILE A 135 1.83 -5.07 -2.76
N VAL A 136 2.06 -4.60 -3.98
CA VAL A 136 2.78 -3.36 -4.27
C VAL A 136 1.80 -2.36 -4.88
N MET A 137 1.88 -1.12 -4.42
CA MET A 137 1.03 -0.01 -4.89
C MET A 137 1.86 1.28 -4.95
N GLU A 138 1.37 2.26 -5.71
CA GLU A 138 1.93 3.60 -5.71
C GLU A 138 1.90 4.21 -4.31
N LYS A 139 2.98 4.94 -3.96
CA LYS A 139 2.99 5.78 -2.77
C LYS A 139 2.12 7.01 -3.03
N VAL A 140 1.00 7.07 -2.34
CA VAL A 140 0.17 8.28 -2.27
C VAL A 140 0.98 9.38 -1.58
N GLN A 141 1.13 10.50 -2.27
CA GLN A 141 1.82 11.67 -1.73
C GLN A 141 0.96 12.36 -0.68
N GLY A 142 1.63 12.99 0.28
CA GLY A 142 0.99 13.63 1.42
C GLY A 142 1.31 12.90 2.72
N ILE A 143 0.49 13.16 3.73
CA ILE A 143 0.83 12.82 5.10
C ILE A 143 -0.31 12.01 5.72
N GLY A 144 0.04 10.87 6.32
CA GLY A 144 -0.90 10.05 7.07
C GLY A 144 -1.25 10.70 8.40
N TRP A 145 -2.50 10.61 8.83
CA TRP A 145 -2.93 11.22 10.09
C TRP A 145 -2.25 10.63 11.34
N TYR A 146 -1.75 9.39 11.25
CA TYR A 146 -0.94 8.78 12.31
C TYR A 146 0.41 9.49 12.51
N ASP A 147 0.82 10.32 11.54
CA ASP A 147 2.08 11.04 11.52
C ASP A 147 1.91 12.56 11.75
N LYS A 148 0.71 12.98 12.21
CA LYS A 148 0.38 14.39 12.46
C LYS A 148 1.34 15.09 13.45
N ASP A 149 1.94 14.32 14.36
CA ASP A 149 2.88 14.85 15.35
C ASP A 149 4.31 14.97 14.76
N ALA A 150 4.67 14.15 13.77
CA ALA A 150 5.93 14.26 13.01
C ALA A 150 5.89 15.36 11.95
N MET A 151 4.71 15.92 11.73
CA MET A 151 4.46 16.90 10.69
C MET A 151 5.16 18.24 10.98
N HIS A 152 5.64 18.44 12.21
CA HIS A 152 6.32 19.65 12.69
C HIS A 152 5.60 20.91 12.16
N LEU A 153 4.27 20.88 12.05
CA LEU A 153 3.50 21.92 11.35
C LEU A 153 3.73 23.29 12.00
N LYS A 154 3.89 23.30 13.32
CA LYS A 154 4.29 24.49 14.07
C LYS A 154 5.64 25.05 13.61
N GLU A 155 6.63 24.20 13.32
CA GLU A 155 7.93 24.61 12.77
C GLU A 155 7.80 25.11 11.32
N LYS A 156 6.76 24.67 10.60
CA LYS A 156 6.36 25.16 9.28
C LYS A 156 5.45 26.39 9.33
N GLY A 157 5.28 27.02 10.50
CA GLY A 157 4.54 28.28 10.65
C GLY A 157 3.02 28.14 10.81
N TYR A 158 2.53 26.95 11.15
CA TYR A 158 1.12 26.75 11.50
C TYR A 158 0.85 27.12 12.96
N THR A 159 -0.19 27.90 13.17
CA THR A 159 -0.76 28.19 14.48
C THR A 159 -1.65 27.04 14.95
N ASP A 160 -2.02 27.04 16.24
CA ASP A 160 -3.00 26.07 16.76
C ASP A 160 -4.37 26.21 16.07
N GLU A 161 -4.75 27.42 15.68
CA GLU A 161 -5.98 27.69 14.92
C GLU A 161 -5.90 27.10 13.50
N ASP A 162 -4.76 27.23 12.82
CA ASP A 162 -4.55 26.62 11.50
C ASP A 162 -4.62 25.09 11.58
N ILE A 163 -4.02 24.51 12.62
CA ILE A 163 -4.05 23.06 12.84
C ILE A 163 -5.48 22.59 13.08
N GLU A 164 -6.26 23.30 13.90
CA GLU A 164 -7.65 22.94 14.15
C GLU A 164 -8.51 23.08 12.88
N SER A 165 -8.28 24.13 12.09
CA SER A 165 -8.92 24.30 10.78
C SER A 165 -8.60 23.14 9.83
N LEU A 166 -7.34 22.70 9.78
CA LEU A 166 -6.95 21.53 8.97
C LEU A 166 -7.68 20.26 9.43
N LYS A 167 -7.89 20.07 10.74
CA LYS A 167 -8.63 18.90 11.22
C LYS A 167 -10.08 18.93 10.78
N GLN A 168 -10.73 20.08 10.89
CA GLN A 168 -12.11 20.24 10.43
C GLN A 168 -12.20 19.98 8.91
N GLN A 169 -11.29 20.55 8.12
CA GLN A 169 -11.22 20.31 6.67
C GLN A 169 -11.03 18.81 6.35
N ALA A 170 -10.20 18.11 7.13
CA ALA A 170 -9.94 16.68 6.95
C ALA A 170 -11.21 15.86 7.20
N GLU A 171 -11.95 16.17 8.26
CA GLU A 171 -13.20 15.50 8.59
C GLU A 171 -14.28 15.76 7.53
N GLU A 172 -14.47 17.02 7.13
CA GLU A 172 -15.44 17.39 6.10
C GLU A 172 -15.14 16.68 4.76
N ARG A 173 -13.87 16.67 4.34
CA ARG A 173 -13.46 15.97 3.11
C ARG A 173 -13.60 14.46 3.22
N MET A 174 -13.31 13.87 4.38
CA MET A 174 -13.50 12.44 4.62
C MET A 174 -14.98 12.05 4.52
N VAL A 175 -15.88 12.84 5.12
CA VAL A 175 -17.33 12.59 5.05
C VAL A 175 -17.84 12.73 3.62
N ALA A 176 -17.45 13.81 2.92
CA ALA A 176 -17.83 14.01 1.52
C ALA A 176 -17.30 12.88 0.62
N LEU A 177 -16.07 12.41 0.89
CA LEU A 177 -15.48 11.30 0.17
C LEU A 177 -16.19 9.99 0.44
N GLN A 178 -16.52 9.70 1.71
CA GLN A 178 -17.28 8.50 2.08
C GLN A 178 -18.64 8.47 1.38
N ALA A 179 -19.35 9.59 1.28
CA ALA A 179 -20.62 9.67 0.55
C ALA A 179 -20.46 9.30 -0.93
N LYS A 180 -19.38 9.76 -1.59
CA LYS A 180 -19.06 9.39 -2.99
C LYS A 180 -18.78 7.89 -3.13
N PHE A 181 -18.06 7.30 -2.18
CA PHE A 181 -17.82 5.85 -2.16
C PHE A 181 -19.12 5.07 -1.97
N GLU A 182 -19.98 5.49 -1.04
CA GLU A 182 -21.28 4.84 -0.79
C GLU A 182 -22.21 4.93 -2.00
N GLU A 183 -22.21 6.07 -2.71
CA GLU A 183 -22.93 6.25 -3.98
C GLU A 183 -22.44 5.25 -5.05
N ALA A 184 -21.13 5.03 -5.12
CA ALA A 184 -20.53 4.03 -5.99
C ALA A 184 -20.73 2.58 -5.50
N GLY A 185 -21.43 2.34 -4.39
CA GLY A 185 -21.64 0.99 -3.84
C GLY A 185 -20.45 0.46 -3.03
N ILE A 186 -19.48 1.30 -2.70
CA ILE A 186 -18.29 0.93 -1.91
C ILE A 186 -18.55 1.27 -0.44
N GLN A 187 -18.65 0.25 0.39
CA GLN A 187 -18.99 0.39 1.80
C GLN A 187 -17.79 0.14 2.69
N ARG A 188 -17.31 1.21 3.36
CA ARG A 188 -16.21 1.15 4.32
C ARG A 188 -16.31 2.29 5.33
N GLY A 189 -16.28 1.95 6.62
CA GLY A 189 -16.25 2.95 7.71
C GLY A 189 -14.82 3.42 8.01
N TRP A 190 -14.22 4.20 7.11
CA TRP A 190 -12.88 4.73 7.33
C TRP A 190 -12.81 5.69 8.51
N LYS A 191 -11.62 5.78 9.11
CA LYS A 191 -11.26 6.80 10.09
C LYS A 191 -10.16 7.69 9.50
N LEU A 192 -9.94 8.87 10.08
CA LEU A 192 -8.88 9.78 9.64
C LEU A 192 -7.49 9.12 9.60
N LYS A 193 -7.19 8.20 10.53
CA LYS A 193 -5.94 7.42 10.55
C LYS A 193 -5.74 6.46 9.37
N ASP A 194 -6.79 6.18 8.62
CA ASP A 194 -6.80 5.29 7.47
C ASP A 194 -6.62 6.08 6.14
N MET A 195 -6.36 7.39 6.25
CA MET A 195 -6.30 8.33 5.13
C MET A 195 -4.91 8.99 5.04
N ILE A 196 -4.53 9.35 3.82
CA ILE A 196 -3.41 10.24 3.51
C ILE A 196 -3.97 11.56 2.99
N PHE A 197 -3.42 12.66 3.50
CA PHE A 197 -3.83 14.03 3.20
C PHE A 197 -2.71 14.76 2.47
N ASP A 198 -3.00 15.24 1.27
CA ASP A 198 -2.11 16.18 0.57
C ASP A 198 -2.40 17.59 1.10
N ILE A 199 -1.44 18.18 1.80
CA ILE A 199 -1.59 19.50 2.43
C ILE A 199 -0.82 20.53 1.61
N ASP A 200 -1.54 21.56 1.19
CA ASP A 200 -0.96 22.79 0.70
C ASP A 200 -0.35 23.57 1.88
N ILE A 201 0.98 23.55 1.96
CA ILE A 201 1.71 24.25 3.01
C ILE A 201 1.58 25.77 2.90
N GLU A 202 1.55 26.30 1.68
CA GLU A 202 1.51 27.75 1.43
C GLU A 202 0.12 28.30 1.74
N ASN A 203 -0.92 27.58 1.30
CA ASN A 203 -2.31 28.01 1.47
C ASN A 203 -2.96 27.47 2.75
N LYS A 204 -2.26 26.64 3.53
CA LYS A 204 -2.75 26.01 4.75
C LYS A 204 -4.07 25.25 4.57
N THR A 205 -4.21 24.55 3.46
CA THR A 205 -5.43 23.81 3.10
C THR A 205 -5.14 22.38 2.70
N ILE A 206 -6.13 21.50 2.78
CA ILE A 206 -6.03 20.14 2.26
C ILE A 206 -6.38 20.17 0.77
N ARG A 207 -5.50 19.67 -0.11
CA ARG A 207 -5.75 19.58 -1.56
C ARG A 207 -6.54 18.33 -1.91
N SER A 208 -6.14 17.19 -1.38
CA SER A 208 -6.77 15.89 -1.64
C SER A 208 -6.71 14.97 -0.43
N VAL A 209 -7.59 13.97 -0.41
CA VAL A 209 -7.66 12.93 0.62
C VAL A 209 -7.75 11.59 -0.09
N THR A 210 -6.95 10.61 0.33
CA THR A 210 -6.95 9.28 -0.27
C THR A 210 -6.93 8.20 0.81
N PRO A 211 -7.94 7.29 0.81
CA PRO A 211 -7.95 6.13 1.70
C PRO A 211 -6.88 5.12 1.29
N VAL A 212 -6.19 4.53 2.27
CA VAL A 212 -5.10 3.57 2.04
C VAL A 212 -5.30 2.22 2.73
N ASP A 213 -6.39 2.06 3.50
CA ASP A 213 -6.76 0.78 4.13
C ASP A 213 -8.07 0.25 3.54
N TRP A 214 -7.97 -0.87 2.81
CA TRP A 214 -9.08 -1.45 2.06
C TRP A 214 -9.48 -2.85 2.56
N GLU A 215 -8.81 -3.37 3.60
CA GLU A 215 -8.96 -4.75 4.09
C GLU A 215 -10.39 -5.16 4.48
N ARG A 216 -11.24 -4.19 4.83
CA ARG A 216 -12.61 -4.40 5.35
C ARG A 216 -13.70 -3.88 4.43
N THR A 217 -13.34 -3.45 3.23
CA THR A 217 -14.27 -2.87 2.28
C THR A 217 -15.25 -3.93 1.79
N LYS A 218 -16.49 -3.52 1.52
CA LYS A 218 -17.50 -4.33 0.85
C LYS A 218 -17.93 -3.62 -0.41
N ILE A 219 -18.14 -4.38 -1.48
CA ILE A 219 -18.66 -3.87 -2.75
C ILE A 219 -20.09 -4.37 -2.90
N ASP A 220 -21.03 -3.44 -3.03
CA ASP A 220 -22.40 -3.69 -3.49
C ASP A 220 -22.37 -3.71 -5.02
N GLN A 221 -22.32 -4.93 -5.57
CA GLN A 221 -22.06 -5.15 -7.00
C GLN A 221 -23.11 -4.47 -7.89
N GLU A 222 -24.39 -4.53 -7.50
CA GLU A 222 -25.48 -3.94 -8.28
C GLU A 222 -25.35 -2.41 -8.36
N LYS A 223 -25.06 -1.78 -7.21
CA LYS A 223 -24.83 -0.33 -7.17
C LYS A 223 -23.57 0.08 -7.92
N PHE A 224 -22.49 -0.67 -7.77
CA PHE A 224 -21.22 -0.38 -8.44
C PHE A 224 -21.36 -0.44 -9.97
N GLU A 225 -22.05 -1.47 -10.49
CA GLU A 225 -22.35 -1.57 -11.92
C GLU A 225 -23.29 -0.46 -12.41
N ALA A 226 -24.29 -0.06 -11.61
CA ALA A 226 -25.15 1.07 -11.93
C ALA A 226 -24.36 2.39 -12.01
N TYR A 227 -23.45 2.62 -11.05
CA TYR A 227 -22.59 3.80 -11.01
C TYR A 227 -21.71 3.90 -12.26
N ASN A 228 -21.01 2.82 -12.62
CA ASN A 228 -20.12 2.81 -13.78
C ASN A 228 -20.88 2.98 -15.11
N ARG A 229 -22.09 2.42 -15.24
CA ARG A 229 -22.94 2.66 -16.42
C ARG A 229 -23.33 4.14 -16.55
N ASN A 230 -23.67 4.79 -15.44
CA ASN A 230 -24.04 6.21 -15.47
C ASN A 230 -22.85 7.10 -15.82
N LYS A 231 -21.64 6.76 -15.36
CA LYS A 231 -20.40 7.47 -15.68
C LYS A 231 -20.02 7.40 -17.16
N ILE A 232 -20.27 6.28 -17.83
CA ILE A 232 -20.00 6.14 -19.28
C ILE A 232 -20.96 7.00 -20.12
N ASN A 233 -22.17 7.26 -19.61
CA ASN A 233 -23.21 8.00 -20.31
C ASN A 233 -23.22 9.51 -20.00
N SER A 234 -22.32 9.99 -19.14
CA SER A 234 -22.17 11.39 -18.71
C SER A 234 -20.94 12.04 -19.35
#